data_AF-A0AB73KH01-F1
#
_entry.id   AF-A0AB73KH01-F1
#
_cell.length_a   1.000
_cell.length_b   1.000
_cell.length_c   1.000
_cell.angle_alpha   90.00
_cell.angle_beta   90.00
_cell.angle_gamma   90.00
#
_symmetry.space_group_name_H-M   'P 1'
#
loop_
_entity.id
_entity.type
_entity.pdbx_description
1 polymer ?
#
loop_
_entity_poly.entity_id
_entity_poly.type
_entity_poly.pdbx_seq_one_letter_code
_entity_poly.pdbx_strand_id
1 'polypeptide(L)'
;MARTSGPETRRKLLRAAGELFALKGVDGALTRDITRLAGQSNPSAVQYHFGSRQGLLDAVMAGRQDRTEAALAPRLAELLAGPAPGPDPREAPGPDLRALVAALVDAEATELATDGGRHCLLISAQLSHESGVRTRTPHPTLAGTGYWRLICLIEDRLDGLPEPVRLERLDLALTLIGAALGDRARQYLDGTRTLTDEPLFLADLVGMTTAMLRAPAPETVPETAPVPETASAPRTDPETDATPPTTTPTPQGA
;
A
#
# COMPACT_ATOMS: atom_id res chain seq x y z
N MET A 1 12.09 -9.01 -37.28
CA MET A 1 11.35 -8.52 -36.10
C MET A 1 12.12 -7.35 -35.51
N ALA A 2 11.51 -6.15 -35.45
CA ALA A 2 12.16 -4.94 -34.96
C ALA A 2 12.51 -5.08 -33.46
N ARG A 3 13.76 -4.79 -33.08
CA ARG A 3 14.14 -4.72 -31.66
C ARG A 3 13.28 -3.65 -31.01
N THR A 4 12.39 -4.08 -30.12
CA THR A 4 11.61 -3.14 -29.30
C THR A 4 12.60 -2.33 -28.46
N SER A 5 12.49 -1.00 -28.48
CA SER A 5 13.39 -0.14 -27.71
C SER A 5 13.24 -0.46 -26.21
N GLY A 6 14.33 -0.33 -25.44
CA GLY A 6 14.33 -0.62 -23.99
C GLY A 6 13.14 0.00 -23.21
N PRO A 7 12.73 1.25 -23.49
CA PRO A 7 11.55 1.86 -22.86
C PRO A 7 10.22 1.15 -23.18
N GLU A 8 10.03 0.72 -24.42
CA GLU A 8 8.79 0.04 -24.84
C GLU A 8 8.72 -1.38 -24.24
N THR A 9 9.85 -2.08 -24.14
CA THR A 9 9.91 -3.36 -23.42
C THR A 9 9.56 -3.19 -21.95
N ARG A 10 10.13 -2.16 -21.30
CA ARG A 10 9.81 -1.83 -19.89
C ARG A 10 8.32 -1.60 -19.69
N ARG A 11 7.67 -0.84 -20.58
CA ARG A 11 6.22 -0.56 -20.52
C ARG A 11 5.37 -1.81 -20.69
N LYS A 12 5.71 -2.69 -21.64
CA LYS A 12 5.02 -3.97 -21.84
C LYS A 12 5.13 -4.87 -20.61
N LEU A 13 6.31 -4.92 -19.99
CA LEU A 13 6.53 -5.69 -18.77
C LEU A 13 5.70 -5.16 -17.60
N LEU A 14 5.64 -3.84 -17.40
CA LEU A 14 4.80 -3.24 -16.34
C LEU A 14 3.31 -3.59 -16.52
N ARG A 15 2.79 -3.48 -17.75
CA ARG A 15 1.38 -3.82 -18.03
C ARG A 15 1.10 -5.30 -17.75
N ALA A 16 1.93 -6.19 -18.28
CA ALA A 16 1.78 -7.64 -18.09
C ALA A 16 1.92 -8.05 -16.61
N ALA A 17 2.83 -7.38 -15.88
CA ALA A 17 3.02 -7.61 -14.46
C ALA A 17 1.79 -7.19 -13.65
N GLY A 18 1.27 -5.97 -13.87
CA GLY A 18 0.07 -5.50 -13.20
C GLY A 18 -1.12 -6.44 -13.41
N GLU A 19 -1.35 -6.87 -14.65
CA GLU A 19 -2.41 -7.84 -14.98
C GLU A 19 -2.23 -9.17 -14.25
N LEU A 20 -1.04 -9.77 -14.29
CA LEU A 20 -0.81 -11.07 -13.64
C LEU A 20 -0.79 -11.00 -12.12
N PHE A 21 -0.24 -9.95 -11.52
CA PHE A 21 -0.29 -9.76 -10.06
C PHE A 21 -1.74 -9.60 -9.59
N ALA A 22 -2.55 -8.84 -10.31
CA ALA A 22 -3.97 -8.66 -9.99
C ALA A 22 -4.76 -9.98 -10.09
N LEU A 23 -4.52 -10.78 -11.13
CA LEU A 23 -5.33 -11.99 -11.42
C LEU A 23 -4.86 -13.25 -10.68
N LYS A 24 -3.55 -13.40 -10.45
CA LYS A 24 -2.95 -14.60 -9.85
C LYS A 24 -2.46 -14.39 -8.42
N GLY A 25 -2.59 -13.17 -7.92
CA GLY A 25 -2.04 -12.76 -6.65
C GLY A 25 -0.56 -12.41 -6.73
N VAL A 26 -0.12 -11.57 -5.79
CA VAL A 26 1.29 -11.17 -5.66
C VAL A 26 2.22 -12.35 -5.43
N ASP A 27 1.78 -13.47 -4.86
CA ASP A 27 2.62 -14.68 -4.70
C ASP A 27 2.49 -15.67 -5.86
N GLY A 28 1.30 -15.76 -6.47
CA GLY A 28 1.02 -16.72 -7.54
C GLY A 28 1.54 -16.33 -8.92
N ALA A 29 1.87 -15.06 -9.16
CA ALA A 29 2.34 -14.58 -10.46
C ALA A 29 3.80 -14.99 -10.76
N LEU A 30 4.04 -15.79 -11.81
CA LEU A 30 5.39 -16.23 -12.16
C LEU A 30 6.06 -15.27 -13.16
N THR A 31 7.34 -14.97 -12.95
CA THR A 31 8.13 -14.07 -13.82
C THR A 31 8.11 -14.52 -15.29
N ARG A 32 8.17 -15.84 -15.54
CA ARG A 32 8.08 -16.40 -16.90
C ARG A 32 6.75 -16.09 -17.60
N ASP A 33 5.65 -16.08 -16.85
CA ASP A 33 4.33 -15.79 -17.39
C ASP A 33 4.21 -14.30 -17.70
N ILE A 34 4.78 -13.45 -16.85
CA ILE A 34 4.88 -12.00 -17.10
C ILE A 34 5.67 -11.71 -18.37
N THR A 35 6.85 -12.31 -18.55
CA THR A 35 7.65 -12.09 -19.76
C THR A 35 6.95 -12.60 -21.02
N ARG A 36 6.28 -13.75 -20.93
CA ARG A 36 5.50 -14.33 -22.02
C ARG A 36 4.33 -13.43 -22.40
N LEU A 37 3.56 -12.95 -21.42
CA LEU A 37 2.44 -12.02 -21.63
C LEU A 37 2.92 -10.67 -22.20
N ALA A 38 4.10 -10.20 -21.80
CA ALA A 38 4.74 -9.00 -22.37
C ALA A 38 5.31 -9.20 -23.79
N GLY A 39 5.16 -10.40 -24.38
CA GLY A 39 5.69 -10.74 -25.69
C GLY A 39 7.22 -10.79 -25.74
N GLN A 40 7.87 -11.00 -24.59
CA GLN A 40 9.32 -11.12 -24.48
C GLN A 40 9.73 -12.59 -24.43
N SER A 41 10.64 -12.98 -25.32
CA SER A 41 11.23 -14.33 -25.33
C SER A 41 12.39 -14.49 -24.35
N ASN A 42 12.89 -13.39 -23.77
CA ASN A 42 14.03 -13.39 -22.85
C ASN A 42 13.58 -13.14 -21.40
N PRO A 43 13.63 -14.16 -20.51
CA PRO A 43 13.33 -14.00 -19.08
C PRO A 43 14.20 -12.95 -18.38
N SER A 44 15.43 -12.74 -18.85
CA SER A 44 16.37 -11.77 -18.28
C SER A 44 15.93 -10.31 -18.46
N ALA A 45 14.89 -10.03 -19.26
CA ALA A 45 14.37 -8.68 -19.42
C ALA A 45 13.84 -8.09 -18.10
N VAL A 46 13.24 -8.92 -17.23
CA VAL A 46 12.79 -8.47 -15.90
C VAL A 46 14.00 -8.11 -15.03
N GLN A 47 15.00 -8.98 -14.99
CA GLN A 47 16.23 -8.74 -14.23
C GLN A 47 16.95 -7.47 -14.70
N TYR A 48 17.02 -7.27 -16.02
CA TYR A 48 17.70 -6.12 -16.61
C TYR A 48 17.01 -4.79 -16.31
N HIS A 49 15.67 -4.74 -16.38
CA HIS A 49 14.92 -3.48 -16.23
C HIS A 49 14.52 -3.16 -14.79
N PHE A 50 14.37 -4.17 -13.94
CA PHE A 50 13.79 -4.02 -12.61
C PHE A 50 14.64 -4.66 -11.50
N GLY A 51 15.71 -5.37 -11.85
CA GLY A 51 16.63 -6.00 -10.89
C GLY A 51 16.06 -7.23 -10.18
N SER A 52 14.74 -7.33 -10.00
CA SER A 52 14.08 -8.50 -9.45
C SER A 52 12.58 -8.48 -9.76
N ARG A 53 11.89 -9.57 -9.39
CA ARG A 53 10.43 -9.62 -9.41
C ARG A 53 9.81 -8.64 -8.42
N GLN A 54 10.42 -8.48 -7.24
CA GLN A 54 9.98 -7.50 -6.25
C GLN A 54 10.14 -6.09 -6.81
N GLY A 55 11.28 -5.76 -7.40
CA GLY A 55 11.50 -4.45 -8.04
C GLY A 55 10.54 -4.17 -9.20
N LEU A 56 10.02 -5.21 -9.86
CA LEU A 56 8.95 -5.07 -10.86
C LEU A 56 7.60 -4.74 -10.20
N LEU A 57 7.24 -5.40 -9.10
CA LEU A 57 6.05 -5.06 -8.32
C LEU A 57 6.13 -3.63 -7.77
N ASP A 58 7.27 -3.28 -7.17
CA ASP A 58 7.53 -1.93 -6.65
C ASP A 58 7.39 -0.89 -7.74
N ALA A 59 7.88 -1.17 -8.97
CA ALA A 59 7.72 -0.27 -10.10
C ALA A 59 6.28 -0.13 -10.59
N VAL A 60 5.46 -1.19 -10.51
CA VAL A 60 4.02 -1.11 -10.79
C VAL A 60 3.32 -0.22 -9.76
N MET A 61 3.59 -0.47 -8.47
CA MET A 61 2.95 0.26 -7.38
C MET A 61 3.44 1.71 -7.27
N ALA A 62 4.70 2.00 -7.59
CA ALA A 62 5.22 3.37 -7.66
C ALA A 62 4.48 4.18 -8.73
N GLY A 63 4.28 3.60 -9.93
CA GLY A 63 3.53 4.28 -10.98
C GLY A 63 2.07 4.55 -10.63
N ARG A 64 1.45 3.67 -9.83
CA ARG A 64 0.13 3.93 -9.22
C ARG A 64 0.20 5.07 -8.23
N GLN A 65 1.15 5.03 -7.29
CA GLN A 65 1.32 6.08 -6.27
C GLN A 65 1.49 7.46 -6.90
N ASP A 66 2.31 7.59 -7.95
CA ASP A 66 2.52 8.85 -8.66
C ASP A 66 1.21 9.43 -9.22
N ARG A 67 0.33 8.58 -9.79
CA ARG A 67 -0.96 9.00 -10.33
C ARG A 67 -1.93 9.41 -9.22
N THR A 68 -2.03 8.61 -8.17
CA THR A 68 -2.88 8.91 -7.00
C THR A 68 -2.44 10.21 -6.35
N GLU A 69 -1.13 10.47 -6.23
CA GLU A 69 -0.63 11.73 -5.68
C GLU A 69 -0.89 12.93 -6.58
N ALA A 70 -0.73 12.78 -7.89
CA ALA A 70 -1.08 13.83 -8.83
C ALA A 70 -2.57 14.21 -8.74
N ALA A 71 -3.45 13.22 -8.51
CA ALA A 71 -4.88 13.44 -8.31
C ALA A 71 -5.20 14.08 -6.95
N LEU A 72 -4.51 13.67 -5.88
CA LEU A 72 -4.75 14.15 -4.52
C LEU A 72 -4.21 15.57 -4.28
N ALA A 73 -3.02 15.89 -4.80
CA ALA A 73 -2.31 17.13 -4.53
C ALA A 73 -3.16 18.41 -4.62
N PRO A 74 -3.93 18.67 -5.72
CA PRO A 74 -4.75 19.89 -5.80
C PRO A 74 -5.82 19.92 -4.71
N ARG A 75 -6.48 18.78 -4.45
CA ARG A 75 -7.57 18.71 -3.47
C ARG A 75 -7.06 18.87 -2.04
N LEU A 76 -5.92 18.27 -1.73
CA LEU A 76 -5.25 18.45 -0.44
C LEU A 76 -4.83 19.91 -0.24
N ALA A 77 -4.32 20.59 -1.27
CA ALA A 77 -3.98 22.00 -1.19
C ALA A 77 -5.21 22.88 -0.89
N GLU A 78 -6.34 22.62 -1.55
CA GLU A 78 -7.61 23.31 -1.30
C GLU A 78 -8.12 23.09 0.13
N LEU A 79 -8.06 21.86 0.64
CA LEU A 79 -8.47 21.53 2.01
C LEU A 79 -7.59 22.21 3.06
N LEU A 80 -6.30 22.35 2.78
CA LEU A 80 -5.34 23.00 3.67
C LEU A 80 -5.39 24.52 3.60
N ALA A 81 -5.80 25.10 2.47
CA ALA A 81 -6.00 26.54 2.35
C ALA A 81 -7.14 27.03 3.25
N GLY A 82 -8.15 26.17 3.47
CA GLY A 82 -9.30 26.47 4.33
C GLY A 82 -10.17 27.63 3.80
N PRO A 83 -11.28 27.96 4.49
CA PRO A 83 -11.96 29.23 4.27
C PRO A 83 -11.02 30.39 4.62
N ALA A 84 -11.24 31.57 4.00
CA ALA A 84 -10.46 32.76 4.32
C ALA A 84 -10.37 32.97 5.84
N PRO A 85 -9.18 33.29 6.39
CA PRO A 85 -9.00 33.37 7.83
C PRO A 85 -10.03 34.34 8.42
N GLY A 86 -10.80 33.86 9.39
CA GLY A 86 -11.62 34.72 10.23
C GLY A 86 -10.75 35.67 11.04
N PRO A 87 -11.35 36.59 11.83
CA PRO A 87 -10.60 37.55 12.62
C PRO A 87 -9.62 36.92 13.63
N ASP A 88 -9.79 35.64 13.98
CA ASP A 88 -8.83 34.86 14.76
C ASP A 88 -8.29 33.64 13.99
N PRO A 89 -7.01 33.64 13.55
CA PRO A 89 -6.36 32.50 12.91
C PRO A 89 -6.24 31.25 13.80
N ARG A 90 -6.41 31.37 15.12
CA ARG A 90 -6.31 30.26 16.08
C ARG A 90 -7.59 29.45 16.22
N GLU A 91 -8.71 29.95 15.70
CA GLU A 91 -10.03 29.32 15.78
C GLU A 91 -10.50 28.71 14.46
N ALA A 92 -9.72 28.83 13.38
CA ALA A 92 -10.06 28.25 12.09
C ALA A 92 -10.12 26.71 12.23
N PRO A 93 -11.31 26.08 12.07
CA PRO A 93 -11.40 24.64 12.16
C PRO A 93 -10.59 24.03 11.01
N GLY A 94 -9.78 23.02 11.32
CA GLY A 94 -9.10 22.22 10.30
C GLY A 94 -10.09 21.56 9.34
N PRO A 95 -9.61 20.95 8.24
CA PRO A 95 -10.49 20.32 7.26
C PRO A 95 -11.40 19.26 7.89
N ASP A 96 -12.67 19.26 7.49
CA ASP A 96 -13.69 18.33 7.97
C ASP A 96 -13.35 16.88 7.58
N LEU A 97 -13.63 15.95 8.49
CA LEU A 97 -13.34 14.53 8.31
C LEU A 97 -13.96 13.97 7.02
N ARG A 98 -15.22 14.33 6.71
CA ARG A 98 -15.89 13.84 5.50
C ARG A 98 -15.15 14.32 4.24
N ALA A 99 -14.66 15.55 4.25
CA ALA A 99 -13.92 16.12 3.13
C ALA A 99 -12.54 15.46 2.94
N LEU A 100 -11.86 15.12 4.04
CA LEU A 100 -10.61 14.35 4.00
C LEU A 100 -10.82 12.93 3.44
N VAL A 101 -11.87 12.24 3.91
CA VAL A 101 -12.25 10.91 3.40
C VAL A 101 -12.64 10.98 1.92
N ALA A 102 -13.39 12.02 1.52
CA ALA A 102 -13.74 12.23 0.11
C ALA A 102 -12.49 12.41 -0.75
N ALA A 103 -11.52 13.24 -0.33
CA ALA A 103 -10.28 13.41 -1.08
C ALA A 103 -9.48 12.11 -1.24
N LEU A 104 -9.48 11.25 -0.22
CA LEU A 104 -8.84 9.93 -0.27
C LEU A 104 -9.55 9.02 -1.28
N VAL A 105 -10.88 8.90 -1.17
CA VAL A 105 -11.71 8.04 -2.03
C VAL A 105 -11.65 8.52 -3.49
N ASP A 106 -11.75 9.83 -3.73
CA ASP A 106 -11.72 10.41 -5.07
C ASP A 106 -10.36 10.18 -5.74
N ALA A 107 -9.25 10.35 -4.99
CA ALA A 107 -7.90 10.10 -5.51
C ALA A 107 -7.71 8.62 -5.90
N GLU A 108 -8.17 7.69 -5.06
CA GLU A 108 -8.13 6.26 -5.33
C GLU A 108 -9.05 5.85 -6.50
N ALA A 109 -10.23 6.46 -6.59
CA ALA A 109 -11.21 6.18 -7.64
C ALA A 109 -10.70 6.54 -9.04
N THR A 110 -9.71 7.44 -9.16
CA THR A 110 -9.10 7.74 -10.47
C THR A 110 -8.51 6.50 -11.15
N GLU A 111 -8.08 5.49 -10.38
CA GLU A 111 -7.56 4.24 -10.91
C GLU A 111 -8.64 3.37 -11.57
N LEU A 112 -9.93 3.58 -11.28
CA LEU A 112 -11.05 2.88 -11.94
C LEU A 112 -11.19 3.23 -13.43
N ALA A 113 -10.62 4.36 -13.88
CA ALA A 113 -10.76 4.86 -15.23
C ALA A 113 -10.04 4.00 -16.29
N THR A 114 -9.06 3.18 -15.89
CA THR A 114 -8.25 2.38 -16.82
C THR A 114 -8.09 0.95 -16.32
N ASP A 115 -7.95 -0.01 -17.23
CA ASP A 115 -7.69 -1.40 -16.84
C ASP A 115 -6.39 -1.55 -16.05
N GLY A 116 -5.36 -0.78 -16.41
CA GLY A 116 -4.10 -0.75 -15.66
C GLY A 116 -4.29 -0.31 -14.21
N GLY A 117 -5.10 0.71 -13.98
CA GLY A 117 -5.40 1.18 -12.62
C GLY A 117 -6.32 0.25 -11.84
N ARG A 118 -7.31 -0.37 -12.51
CA ARG A 118 -8.14 -1.43 -11.91
C ARG A 118 -7.29 -2.59 -11.39
N HIS A 119 -6.31 -3.04 -12.18
CA HIS A 119 -5.35 -4.05 -11.71
C HIS A 119 -4.55 -3.55 -10.50
N CYS A 120 -4.14 -2.28 -10.48
CA CYS A 120 -3.44 -1.69 -9.34
C CYS A 120 -4.31 -1.68 -8.07
N LEU A 121 -5.61 -1.37 -8.16
CA LEU A 121 -6.54 -1.45 -7.03
C LEU A 121 -6.69 -2.89 -6.51
N LEU A 122 -6.75 -3.87 -7.40
CA LEU A 122 -6.79 -5.29 -7.02
C LEU A 122 -5.51 -5.73 -6.30
N ILE A 123 -4.35 -5.24 -6.73
CA ILE A 123 -3.06 -5.51 -6.06
C ILE A 123 -3.05 -4.84 -4.68
N SER A 124 -3.40 -3.56 -4.59
CA SER A 124 -3.49 -2.84 -3.31
C SER A 124 -4.39 -3.55 -2.30
N ALA A 125 -5.55 -4.05 -2.72
CA ALA A 125 -6.48 -4.77 -1.85
C ALA A 125 -5.94 -6.12 -1.35
N GLN A 126 -4.94 -6.71 -2.02
CA GLN A 126 -4.25 -7.90 -1.52
C GLN A 126 -3.16 -7.54 -0.49
N LEU A 127 -2.61 -6.32 -0.57
CA LEU A 127 -1.52 -5.83 0.29
C LEU A 127 -2.01 -4.96 1.45
N SER A 128 -3.31 -4.69 1.55
CA SER A 128 -3.89 -3.69 2.46
C SER A 128 -3.67 -3.98 3.96
N HIS A 129 -3.25 -5.19 4.32
CA HIS A 129 -2.85 -5.53 5.70
C HIS A 129 -1.51 -4.89 6.11
N GLU A 130 -0.76 -4.29 5.18
CA GLU A 130 0.58 -3.72 5.38
C GLU A 130 0.61 -2.19 5.30
N SER A 131 -0.46 -1.51 5.73
CA SER A 131 -0.55 -0.03 5.65
C SER A 131 0.54 0.71 6.43
N GLY A 132 1.16 0.06 7.42
CA GLY A 132 2.12 0.67 8.34
C GLY A 132 1.50 1.62 9.38
N VAL A 133 0.17 1.80 9.34
CA VAL A 133 -0.56 2.71 10.25
C VAL A 133 -0.46 2.23 11.70
N ARG A 134 -0.72 0.94 11.95
CA ARG A 134 -0.67 0.36 13.31
C ARG A 134 0.69 0.48 13.98
N THR A 135 1.77 0.49 13.20
CA THR A 135 3.16 0.55 13.67
C THR A 135 3.76 1.96 13.58
N ARG A 136 2.97 2.97 13.15
CA ARG A 136 3.44 4.33 12.81
C ARG A 136 4.63 4.37 11.86
N THR A 137 4.80 3.32 11.08
CA THR A 137 5.94 3.15 10.18
C THR A 137 5.36 2.96 8.79
N PRO A 138 5.06 4.05 8.06
CA PRO A 138 4.56 3.93 6.70
C PRO A 138 5.57 3.20 5.82
N HIS A 139 5.08 2.50 4.81
CA HIS A 139 5.93 1.96 3.76
C HIS A 139 6.79 3.09 3.15
N PRO A 140 8.07 2.87 2.80
CA PRO A 140 8.95 3.92 2.29
C PRO A 140 8.40 4.68 1.07
N THR A 141 7.52 4.06 0.28
CA THR A 141 6.86 4.71 -0.87
C THR A 141 5.74 5.68 -0.49
N LEU A 142 5.22 5.60 0.74
CA LEU A 142 4.19 6.50 1.28
C LEU A 142 4.81 7.57 2.19
N ALA A 143 5.96 7.30 2.79
CA ALA A 143 6.64 8.24 3.67
C ALA A 143 6.92 9.56 2.95
N GLY A 144 6.45 10.67 3.54
CA GLY A 144 6.67 12.02 3.02
C GLY A 144 5.75 12.44 1.87
N THR A 145 4.76 11.62 1.51
CA THR A 145 3.84 11.93 0.41
C THR A 145 2.56 12.66 0.88
N GLY A 146 1.80 13.22 -0.07
CA GLY A 146 0.52 13.88 0.20
C GLY A 146 -0.54 12.91 0.74
N TYR A 147 -0.54 11.68 0.24
CA TYR A 147 -1.39 10.59 0.69
C TYR A 147 -1.14 10.23 2.17
N TRP A 148 0.12 10.08 2.58
CA TRP A 148 0.42 9.84 3.99
C TRP A 148 0.02 11.03 4.87
N ARG A 149 0.27 12.26 4.39
CA ARG A 149 -0.21 13.46 5.09
C ARG A 149 -1.73 13.48 5.26
N LEU A 150 -2.48 13.04 4.25
CA LEU A 150 -3.93 12.93 4.32
C LEU A 150 -4.36 11.90 5.39
N ILE A 151 -3.69 10.74 5.46
CA ILE A 151 -3.92 9.74 6.51
C ILE A 151 -3.69 10.34 7.91
N CYS A 152 -2.59 11.06 8.12
CA CYS A 152 -2.34 11.77 9.39
C CYS A 152 -3.46 12.78 9.73
N LEU A 153 -3.91 13.58 8.74
CA LEU A 153 -4.99 14.54 8.95
C LEU A 153 -6.32 13.86 9.33
N ILE A 154 -6.59 12.67 8.80
CA ILE A 154 -7.75 11.85 9.20
C ILE A 154 -7.58 11.36 10.64
N GLU A 155 -6.40 10.87 11.03
CA GLU A 155 -6.10 10.47 12.41
C GLU A 155 -6.32 11.62 13.40
N ASP A 156 -5.88 12.83 13.06
CA ASP A 156 -6.02 14.04 13.86
C ASP A 156 -7.48 14.47 14.08
N ARG A 157 -8.45 13.90 13.35
CA ARG A 157 -9.89 14.11 13.58
C ARG A 157 -10.51 13.08 14.51
N LEU A 158 -9.73 12.13 15.01
CA LEU A 158 -10.16 11.07 15.92
C LEU A 158 -9.62 11.26 17.35
N ASP A 159 -9.12 12.44 17.68
CA ASP A 159 -8.42 12.80 18.93
C ASP A 159 -9.15 12.41 20.23
N GLY A 160 -10.48 12.37 20.21
CA GLY A 160 -11.32 11.90 21.32
C GLY A 160 -11.20 10.41 21.67
N LEU A 161 -10.43 9.61 20.93
CA LEU A 161 -10.23 8.18 21.16
C LEU A 161 -8.81 7.85 21.65
N PRO A 162 -8.64 6.80 22.48
CA PRO A 162 -7.31 6.25 22.79
C PRO A 162 -6.55 5.87 21.53
N GLU A 163 -5.23 6.08 21.53
CA GLU A 163 -4.38 5.87 20.35
C GLU A 163 -4.55 4.48 19.69
N PRO A 164 -4.53 3.34 20.42
CA PRO A 164 -4.70 2.04 19.78
C PRO A 164 -6.03 1.93 19.01
N VAL A 165 -7.11 2.48 19.56
CA VAL A 165 -8.44 2.48 18.94
C VAL A 165 -8.45 3.38 17.69
N ARG A 166 -7.76 4.53 17.71
CA ARG A 166 -7.62 5.39 16.52
C ARG A 166 -6.92 4.67 15.39
N LEU A 167 -5.77 4.06 15.68
CA LEU A 167 -4.95 3.38 14.67
C LEU A 167 -5.67 2.15 14.08
N GLU A 168 -6.37 1.37 14.92
CA GLU A 168 -7.18 0.25 14.44
C GLU A 168 -8.35 0.71 13.55
N ARG A 169 -9.07 1.76 13.94
CA ARG A 169 -10.17 2.30 13.13
C ARG A 169 -9.68 2.88 11.81
N LEU A 170 -8.54 3.57 11.82
CA LEU A 170 -7.94 4.13 10.62
C LEU A 170 -7.52 3.02 9.65
N ASP A 171 -6.88 1.97 10.15
CA ASP A 171 -6.51 0.82 9.32
C ASP A 171 -7.73 0.08 8.75
N LEU A 172 -8.79 -0.11 9.55
CA LEU A 172 -10.06 -0.67 9.08
C LEU A 172 -10.70 0.20 7.99
N ALA A 173 -10.61 1.53 8.10
CA ALA A 173 -11.13 2.46 7.10
C ALA A 173 -10.37 2.35 5.78
N LEU A 174 -9.04 2.30 5.83
CA LEU A 174 -8.21 2.09 4.64
C LEU A 174 -8.49 0.71 4.01
N THR A 175 -8.66 -0.33 4.83
CA THR A 175 -9.02 -1.67 4.38
C THR A 175 -10.38 -1.67 3.68
N LEU A 176 -11.40 -1.02 4.27
CA LEU A 176 -12.74 -0.91 3.67
C LEU A 176 -12.69 -0.19 2.32
N ILE A 177 -12.02 0.97 2.25
CA ILE A 177 -11.88 1.75 1.01
C ILE A 177 -11.19 0.92 -0.07
N GLY A 178 -10.02 0.33 0.26
CA GLY A 178 -9.25 -0.49 -0.66
C GLY A 178 -10.03 -1.71 -1.16
N ALA A 179 -10.72 -2.42 -0.27
CA ALA A 179 -11.54 -3.58 -0.62
C ALA A 179 -12.74 -3.20 -1.50
N ALA A 180 -13.44 -2.11 -1.17
CA ALA A 180 -14.60 -1.66 -1.94
C ALA A 180 -14.22 -1.22 -3.36
N LEU A 181 -13.15 -0.43 -3.51
CA LEU A 181 -12.64 -0.01 -4.81
C LEU A 181 -12.03 -1.18 -5.60
N GLY A 182 -11.35 -2.11 -4.93
CA GLY A 182 -10.86 -3.34 -5.53
C GLY A 182 -12.00 -4.21 -6.07
N ASP A 183 -13.10 -4.38 -5.31
CA ASP A 183 -14.26 -5.12 -5.80
C ASP A 183 -14.94 -4.43 -6.98
N ARG A 184 -15.08 -3.10 -6.93
CA ARG A 184 -15.59 -2.32 -8.07
C ARG A 184 -14.71 -2.48 -9.30
N ALA A 185 -13.39 -2.45 -9.13
CA ALA A 185 -12.42 -2.68 -10.21
C ALA A 185 -12.58 -4.08 -10.83
N ARG A 186 -12.78 -5.11 -10.01
CA ARG A 186 -13.06 -6.48 -10.47
C ARG A 186 -14.33 -6.53 -11.32
N GLN A 187 -15.43 -5.95 -10.82
CA GLN A 187 -16.70 -5.92 -11.54
C GLN A 187 -16.56 -5.28 -12.92
N TYR A 188 -15.79 -4.19 -13.04
CA TYR A 188 -15.52 -3.55 -14.33
C TYR A 188 -14.66 -4.38 -15.27
N LEU A 189 -13.62 -5.05 -14.76
CA LEU A 189 -12.77 -5.94 -15.57
C LEU A 189 -13.55 -7.17 -16.07
N ASP A 190 -14.44 -7.73 -15.23
CA ASP A 190 -15.26 -8.89 -15.57
C ASP A 190 -16.48 -8.54 -16.43
N GLY A 191 -16.77 -7.25 -16.64
CA GLY A 191 -17.98 -6.78 -17.31
C GLY A 191 -19.26 -7.10 -16.52
N THR A 192 -19.15 -7.28 -15.21
CA THR A 192 -20.29 -7.55 -14.33
C THR A 192 -21.14 -6.29 -14.17
N ARG A 193 -22.46 -6.42 -14.28
CA ARG A 193 -23.39 -5.31 -14.07
C ARG A 193 -23.32 -4.85 -12.61
N THR A 194 -22.96 -3.58 -12.40
CA THR A 194 -22.97 -2.97 -11.06
C THR A 194 -24.40 -2.65 -10.61
N LEU A 195 -24.62 -2.68 -9.29
CA LEU A 195 -25.92 -2.33 -8.69
C LEU A 195 -26.15 -0.82 -8.67
N THR A 196 -25.09 -0.04 -8.49
CA THR A 196 -25.10 1.42 -8.47
C THR A 196 -24.17 1.97 -9.54
N ASP A 197 -24.45 3.20 -9.99
CA ASP A 197 -23.48 3.96 -10.76
C ASP A 197 -22.29 4.39 -9.90
N GLU A 198 -21.22 4.83 -10.56
CA GLU A 198 -19.98 5.22 -9.88
C GLU A 198 -20.15 6.42 -8.94
N PRO A 199 -20.84 7.52 -9.33
CA PRO A 199 -21.03 8.65 -8.42
C PRO A 199 -21.76 8.28 -7.13
N LEU A 200 -22.83 7.48 -7.21
CA LEU A 200 -23.57 7.03 -6.03
C LEU A 200 -22.71 6.10 -5.16
N PHE A 201 -21.97 5.18 -5.79
CA PHE A 201 -21.06 4.29 -5.09
C PHE A 201 -19.99 5.03 -4.29
N LEU A 202 -19.32 6.00 -4.91
CA LEU A 202 -18.26 6.78 -4.24
C LEU A 202 -18.83 7.65 -3.12
N ALA A 203 -19.98 8.32 -3.35
CA ALA A 203 -20.63 9.14 -2.34
C ALA A 203 -21.07 8.32 -1.10
N ASP A 204 -21.58 7.10 -1.33
CA ASP A 204 -21.97 6.17 -0.28
C ASP A 204 -20.75 5.62 0.47
N LEU A 205 -19.69 5.23 -0.23
CA LEU A 205 -18.43 4.79 0.39
C LEU A 205 -17.82 5.86 1.30
N VAL A 206 -17.84 7.13 0.88
CA VAL A 206 -17.43 8.26 1.73
C VAL A 206 -18.32 8.37 2.96
N GLY A 207 -19.64 8.25 2.79
CA GLY A 207 -20.62 8.28 3.88
C GLY A 207 -20.39 7.18 4.91
N MET A 208 -20.33 5.92 4.47
CA MET A 208 -20.10 4.76 5.32
C MET A 208 -18.76 4.86 6.06
N THR A 209 -17.68 5.18 5.35
CA THR A 209 -16.35 5.27 5.97
C THR A 209 -16.27 6.41 6.99
N THR A 210 -16.85 7.57 6.69
CA THR A 210 -16.93 8.69 7.63
C THR A 210 -17.72 8.32 8.88
N ALA A 211 -18.88 7.66 8.72
CA ALA A 211 -19.70 7.22 9.84
C ALA A 211 -18.98 6.17 10.71
N MET A 212 -18.28 5.23 10.08
CA MET A 212 -17.47 4.22 10.76
C MET A 212 -16.36 4.86 11.61
N LEU A 213 -15.63 5.83 11.06
CA LEU A 213 -14.60 6.56 11.77
C LEU A 213 -15.15 7.37 12.97
N ARG A 214 -16.36 7.93 12.82
CA ARG A 214 -17.08 8.68 13.87
C ARG A 214 -17.84 7.82 14.88
N ALA A 215 -17.80 6.50 14.76
CA ALA A 215 -18.50 5.63 15.69
C ALA A 215 -18.13 5.98 17.16
N PRO A 216 -19.06 5.88 18.13
CA PRO A 216 -18.74 6.20 19.52
C PRO A 216 -17.60 5.33 20.05
N ALA A 217 -16.87 5.82 21.05
CA ALA A 217 -15.86 5.02 21.74
C ALA A 217 -16.53 3.78 22.37
N PRO A 218 -15.87 2.60 22.37
CA PRO A 218 -16.40 1.45 23.08
C PRO A 218 -16.51 1.76 24.59
N GLU A 219 -17.64 1.43 25.20
CA GLU A 219 -17.88 1.64 26.64
C GLU A 219 -16.92 0.83 27.52
N THR A 220 -16.36 -0.25 26.98
CA THR A 220 -15.31 -1.06 27.61
C THR A 220 -13.94 -0.56 27.16
N VAL A 221 -13.33 0.34 27.93
CA VAL A 221 -11.89 0.60 27.81
C VAL A 221 -11.17 -0.53 28.54
N PRO A 222 -10.42 -1.42 27.88
CA PRO A 222 -9.58 -2.36 28.58
C PRO A 222 -8.54 -1.56 29.35
N GLU A 223 -8.41 -1.84 30.65
CA GLU A 223 -7.28 -1.42 31.47
C GLU A 223 -5.99 -1.72 30.70
N THR A 224 -5.19 -0.68 30.46
CA THR A 224 -3.93 -0.69 29.72
C THR A 224 -3.13 -1.98 29.95
N ALA A 225 -3.21 -2.93 29.02
CA ALA A 225 -2.29 -4.05 29.00
C ALA A 225 -0.93 -3.51 28.52
N PRO A 226 0.17 -3.78 29.23
CA PRO A 226 1.48 -3.32 28.82
C PRO A 226 1.83 -3.94 27.46
N VAL A 227 2.39 -3.12 26.57
CA VAL A 227 2.99 -3.55 25.30
C VAL A 227 3.94 -4.71 25.61
N PRO A 228 3.82 -5.89 24.94
CA PRO A 228 4.76 -6.97 25.17
C PRO A 228 6.15 -6.49 24.74
N GLU A 229 7.02 -6.35 25.72
CA GLU A 229 8.44 -6.13 25.52
C GLU A 229 8.95 -7.21 24.57
N THR A 230 9.47 -6.80 23.42
CA THR A 230 10.04 -7.70 22.43
C THR A 230 11.08 -8.59 23.12
N ALA A 231 10.73 -9.87 23.32
CA ALA A 231 11.65 -10.86 23.82
C ALA A 231 12.85 -10.91 22.86
N SER A 232 13.99 -10.44 23.34
CA SER A 232 15.28 -10.73 22.70
C SER A 232 15.40 -12.25 22.59
N ALA A 233 15.38 -12.75 21.36
CA ALA A 233 15.69 -14.14 21.09
C ALA A 233 17.11 -14.46 21.61
N PRO A 234 17.35 -15.65 22.18
CA PRO A 234 18.67 -16.03 22.62
C PRO A 234 19.58 -16.15 21.39
N ARG A 235 20.73 -15.49 21.43
CA ARG A 235 21.80 -15.70 20.45
C ARG A 235 22.28 -17.15 20.59
N THR A 236 21.92 -17.99 19.62
CA THR A 236 22.60 -19.26 19.39
C THR A 236 23.94 -18.95 18.71
N ASP A 237 25.03 -19.15 19.45
CA ASP A 237 26.38 -19.11 18.90
C ASP A 237 26.56 -20.25 17.88
N PRO A 238 27.20 -20.00 16.72
CA PRO A 238 27.46 -21.05 15.75
C PRO A 238 28.65 -21.91 16.19
N GLU A 239 28.36 -23.20 16.32
CA GLU A 239 29.27 -24.34 16.31
C GLU A 239 30.39 -24.13 15.27
N THR A 240 31.63 -24.02 15.74
CA THR A 240 32.82 -23.99 14.89
C THR A 240 33.53 -25.33 15.05
N ASP A 241 33.17 -26.30 14.20
CA ASP A 241 33.98 -27.49 13.95
C ASP A 241 34.65 -27.36 12.59
N ALA A 242 35.98 -27.20 12.61
CA ALA A 242 36.93 -27.76 11.62
C ALA A 242 38.31 -27.11 11.80
N THR A 243 39.26 -27.86 12.35
CA THR A 243 40.67 -27.77 11.92
C THR A 243 41.33 -29.16 12.00
N PRO A 244 42.05 -29.64 10.96
CA PRO A 244 42.59 -30.99 10.87
C PRO A 244 43.94 -31.15 11.58
N PRO A 245 44.50 -32.38 11.68
CA PRO A 245 45.53 -32.72 12.66
C PRO A 245 46.93 -32.23 12.25
N THR A 246 47.67 -31.71 13.24
CA THR A 246 49.10 -31.43 13.09
C THR A 246 49.90 -32.58 13.70
N THR A 247 50.65 -33.24 12.84
CA THR A 247 51.70 -34.22 13.08
C THR A 247 52.72 -33.73 14.12
N THR A 248 53.02 -34.56 15.12
CA THR A 248 54.21 -34.42 15.98
C THR A 248 55.07 -35.66 15.82
N PRO A 249 56.37 -35.56 15.50
CA PRO A 249 57.30 -36.68 15.59
C PRO A 249 57.97 -36.70 16.97
N THR A 250 57.99 -37.86 17.61
CA THR A 250 58.84 -38.15 18.78
C THR A 250 60.06 -38.97 18.32
N PRO A 251 61.29 -38.65 18.78
CA PRO A 251 62.52 -39.31 18.36
C PRO A 251 62.91 -40.49 19.27
N GLN A 252 63.73 -41.41 18.70
CA GLN A 252 64.67 -42.37 19.35
C GLN A 252 64.09 -43.34 20.41
N GLY A 253 64.43 -44.63 20.47
CA GLY A 253 65.46 -45.46 19.84
C GLY A 253 65.48 -46.83 20.56
N ALA A 254 66.35 -47.72 20.07
CA ALA A 254 66.58 -49.13 20.43
C ALA A 254 65.70 -50.16 19.71
#